data_AF-A0A920FZJ7-F1
#
_entry.id   AF-A0A920FZJ7-F1
#
_cell.length_a   1.000
_cell.length_b   1.000
_cell.length_c   1.000
_cell.angle_alpha   90.00
_cell.angle_beta   90.00
_cell.angle_gamma   90.00
#
_symmetry.space_group_name_H-M   'P 1'
#
loop_
_entity.id
_entity.type
_entity.pdbx_description
1 polymer ?
#
loop_
_entity_poly.entity_id
_entity_poly.type
_entity_poly.pdbx_seq_one_letter_code
_entity_poly.pdbx_strand_id
1 'polypeptide(L)'
;MAYKCDVVYGTNNEFGFDYLRDNMAFSMADKSQGKLAFAIVDEVDSILIDEARTPLVISGAVEDSSELYKAVNRLIPKLSPESEEQEGDFTVDEKQRSIELTEAAMKKWKAC
;
A
#
# COMPACT_ATOMS: atom_id res chain seq x y z
N MET A 1 -2.87 -11.44 26.20
CA MET A 1 -2.88 -10.24 25.33
C MET A 1 -2.58 -9.05 26.23
N ALA A 2 -1.47 -8.35 26.01
CA ALA A 2 -1.04 -7.25 26.88
C ALA A 2 -2.11 -6.15 27.00
N TYR A 3 -2.76 -5.80 25.89
CA TYR A 3 -3.85 -4.80 25.82
C TYR A 3 -5.15 -5.15 26.55
N LYS A 4 -5.24 -6.31 27.21
CA LYS A 4 -6.38 -6.66 28.07
C LYS A 4 -6.15 -6.30 29.55
N CYS A 5 -4.94 -5.87 29.91
CA CYS A 5 -4.64 -5.39 31.25
C CYS A 5 -5.17 -3.96 31.46
N ASP A 6 -5.43 -3.58 32.71
CA ASP A 6 -5.87 -2.22 33.06
C ASP A 6 -4.84 -1.14 32.71
N VAL A 7 -3.55 -1.49 32.81
CA VAL A 7 -2.41 -0.63 32.46
C VAL A 7 -1.41 -1.44 31.64
N VAL A 8 -0.90 -0.83 30.57
CA VAL A 8 0.10 -1.42 29.68
C VAL A 8 1.27 -0.46 29.56
N TYR A 9 2.47 -0.96 29.84
CA TYR A 9 3.72 -0.25 29.61
C TYR A 9 4.36 -0.78 28.32
N GLY A 10 4.93 0.12 27.53
CA GLY A 10 5.56 -0.20 26.26
C GLY A 10 6.23 1.04 25.68
N THR A 11 6.96 0.85 24.59
CA THR A 11 7.62 1.95 23.88
C THR A 11 6.67 2.63 22.89
N ASN A 12 6.94 3.88 22.53
CA ASN A 12 6.18 4.62 21.52
C ASN A 12 6.11 3.87 20.17
N ASN A 13 7.23 3.29 19.73
CA ASN A 13 7.33 2.56 18.48
C ASN A 13 6.49 1.28 18.50
N GLU A 14 6.46 0.54 19.60
CA GLU A 14 5.62 -0.66 19.73
C GLU A 14 4.14 -0.33 19.66
N PHE A 15 3.68 0.67 20.43
CA PHE A 15 2.28 1.11 20.38
C PHE A 15 1.89 1.63 18.99
N GLY A 16 2.78 2.41 18.35
CA GLY A 16 2.54 2.93 17.02
C GLY A 16 2.48 1.81 15.96
N PHE A 17 3.38 0.83 16.02
CA PHE A 17 3.40 -0.28 15.06
C PHE A 17 2.28 -1.30 15.29
N ASP A 18 1.87 -1.54 16.54
CA ASP A 18 0.67 -2.33 16.83
C ASP A 18 -0.58 -1.64 16.25
N TYR A 19 -0.70 -0.32 16.41
CA TYR A 19 -1.78 0.45 15.80
C TYR A 19 -1.78 0.36 14.27
N LEU A 20 -0.62 0.51 13.64
CA LEU A 20 -0.51 0.40 12.17
C LEU A 20 -0.86 -1.02 11.69
N ARG A 21 -0.39 -2.06 12.38
CA ARG A 21 -0.74 -3.46 12.05
C ARG A 21 -2.23 -3.75 12.21
N ASP A 22 -2.87 -3.21 13.24
CA ASP A 22 -4.32 -3.37 13.45
C ASP A 22 -5.16 -2.72 12.34
N ASN A 23 -4.61 -1.72 11.64
CA ASN A 23 -5.24 -1.11 10.47
C ASN A 23 -4.97 -1.87 9.16
N MET A 24 -4.06 -2.84 9.18
CA MET A 24 -3.82 -3.79 8.08
C MET A 24 -4.51 -5.15 8.30
N ALA A 25 -5.13 -5.37 9.47
CA ALA A 25 -5.79 -6.61 9.83
C ALA A 25 -7.05 -6.87 8.99
N PHE A 26 -7.22 -8.11 8.52
CA PHE A 26 -8.39 -8.53 7.72
C PHE A 26 -9.67 -8.65 8.55
N SER A 27 -9.55 -8.93 9.85
CA SER A 27 -10.68 -9.09 10.75
C SER A 27 -10.46 -8.38 12.08
N MET A 28 -11.56 -8.10 12.78
CA MET A 28 -11.50 -7.51 14.13
C MET A 28 -10.89 -8.46 15.17
N ALA A 29 -10.91 -9.77 14.93
CA ALA A 29 -10.34 -10.76 15.84
C ALA A 29 -8.81 -10.76 15.81
N ASP A 30 -8.22 -10.29 14.70
CA ASP A 30 -6.76 -10.22 14.51
C ASP A 30 -6.13 -8.96 15.10
N LYS A 31 -6.97 -8.02 15.59
CA LYS A 31 -6.49 -6.78 16.20
C LYS A 31 -5.89 -7.03 17.58
N SER A 32 -4.74 -6.41 17.81
CA SER A 32 -3.98 -6.49 19.05
C SER A 32 -4.46 -5.46 20.08
N GLN A 33 -4.66 -4.22 19.65
CA GLN A 33 -5.12 -3.10 20.47
C GLN A 33 -6.64 -3.08 20.57
N GLY A 34 -7.11 -2.65 21.73
CA GLY A 34 -8.52 -2.34 21.95
C GLY A 34 -8.86 -0.89 21.57
N LYS A 35 -9.90 -0.35 22.22
CA LYS A 35 -10.20 1.08 22.13
C LYS A 35 -9.10 1.89 22.80
N LEU A 36 -8.53 2.86 22.09
CA LEU A 36 -7.58 3.82 22.65
C LEU A 36 -8.29 4.70 23.70
N ALA A 37 -7.84 4.63 24.95
CA ALA A 37 -8.49 5.29 26.08
C ALA A 37 -7.70 6.50 26.59
N PHE A 38 -6.53 6.24 27.17
CA PHE A 38 -5.66 7.24 27.77
C PHE A 38 -4.20 6.79 27.69
N ALA A 39 -3.28 7.73 27.57
CA ALA A 39 -1.84 7.47 27.55
C ALA A 39 -1.11 8.50 28.42
N ILE A 40 -0.13 8.03 29.19
CA ILE A 40 0.86 8.87 29.85
C ILE A 40 2.15 8.67 29.10
N VAL A 41 2.76 9.77 28.63
CA VAL A 41 4.00 9.75 27.87
C VAL A 41 5.12 10.20 28.79
N ASP A 42 6.08 9.32 29.02
CA ASP A 42 7.35 9.69 29.64
C ASP A 42 8.27 10.32 28.57
N GLU A 43 9.18 11.21 28.98
CA GLU A 43 10.08 11.94 28.07
C GLU A 43 9.35 12.63 26.89
N VAL A 44 8.30 13.39 27.23
CA VAL A 44 7.35 13.96 26.26
C VAL A 44 8.00 14.83 25.17
N ASP A 45 9.08 15.53 25.49
CA ASP A 45 9.83 16.34 24.54
C ASP A 45 10.55 15.47 23.51
N SER A 46 11.25 14.44 23.95
CA SER A 46 11.92 13.48 23.06
C SER A 46 10.91 12.78 22.13
N ILE A 47 9.76 12.35 22.66
CA ILE A 47 8.77 11.60 21.87
C ILE A 47 7.95 12.51 20.93
N LEU A 48 7.38 13.61 21.44
CA LEU A 48 6.42 14.42 20.66
C LEU A 48 7.07 15.57 19.88
N ILE A 49 8.34 15.88 20.12
CA ILE A 49 9.08 16.90 19.37
C ILE A 49 10.11 16.24 18.47
N ASP A 50 11.03 15.47 19.05
CA ASP A 50 12.20 15.01 18.30
C ASP A 50 11.88 13.82 17.39
N GLU A 51 11.26 12.77 17.95
CA GLU A 51 10.93 11.55 17.21
C GLU A 51 9.75 11.73 16.26
N ALA A 52 8.76 12.55 16.64
CA ALA A 52 7.57 12.83 15.84
C ALA A 52 7.85 13.49 14.47
N ARG A 53 9.09 13.95 14.21
CA ARG A 53 9.50 14.51 12.91
C ARG A 53 9.57 13.48 11.80
N THR A 54 9.79 12.20 12.13
CA THR A 54 9.84 11.12 11.15
C THR A 54 8.58 10.28 11.29
N PRO A 55 7.78 10.11 10.22
CA PRO A 55 6.57 9.31 10.31
C PRO A 55 6.91 7.84 10.59
N LEU A 56 6.07 7.19 11.39
CA LEU A 56 6.15 5.76 11.63
C LEU A 56 5.56 5.01 10.42
N VAL A 57 6.36 4.17 9.75
CA VAL A 57 5.98 3.50 8.50
C VAL A 57 6.27 2.00 8.59
N ILE A 58 5.29 1.19 8.22
CA ILE A 58 5.50 -0.25 7.95
C ILE A 58 5.85 -0.40 6.48
N SER A 59 7.07 -0.84 6.18
CA SER A 59 7.43 -1.31 4.84
C SER A 59 7.20 -2.81 4.74
N GLY A 60 6.46 -3.23 3.72
CA GLY A 60 6.33 -4.64 3.35
C GLY A 60 7.45 -5.05 2.39
N ALA A 61 7.72 -6.35 2.32
CA ALA A 61 8.43 -6.89 1.17
C ALA A 61 7.61 -6.60 -0.08
N VAL A 62 8.23 -6.01 -1.09
CA VAL A 62 7.61 -5.92 -2.42
C VAL A 62 7.51 -7.35 -2.93
N GLU A 63 6.30 -7.82 -3.24
CA GLU A 63 6.16 -9.07 -3.99
C GLU A 63 7.07 -8.98 -5.21
N ASP A 64 7.94 -9.99 -5.38
CA ASP A 64 9.01 -10.00 -6.38
C ASP A 64 8.41 -10.05 -7.80
N SER A 65 7.94 -8.89 -8.23
CA SER A 65 7.22 -8.64 -9.47
C SER A 65 8.20 -8.40 -10.61
N SER A 66 9.50 -8.63 -10.40
CA SER A 66 10.55 -8.50 -11.41
C SER A 66 10.22 -9.28 -12.69
N GLU A 67 9.70 -10.51 -12.56
CA GLU A 67 9.26 -11.30 -13.71
C GLU A 67 8.02 -10.71 -14.39
N LEU A 68 7.08 -10.18 -13.61
CA LEU A 68 5.88 -9.54 -14.15
C LEU A 68 6.24 -8.24 -14.89
N TYR A 69 7.14 -7.41 -14.34
CA TYR A 69 7.69 -6.23 -15.00
C TYR A 69 8.43 -6.60 -16.30
N LYS A 70 9.23 -7.66 -16.30
CA LYS A 70 9.91 -8.14 -17.53
C LYS A 70 8.89 -8.60 -18.57
N ALA A 71 7.83 -9.30 -18.17
CA ALA A 71 6.76 -9.74 -19.07
C ALA A 71 6.01 -8.54 -19.67
N VAL A 72 5.60 -7.58 -18.84
CA VAL A 72 4.95 -6.33 -19.27
C VAL A 72 5.85 -5.56 -20.24
N ASN A 73 7.13 -5.39 -19.92
CA ASN A 73 8.06 -4.64 -20.76
C ASN A 73 8.28 -5.29 -22.15
N ARG A 74 8.13 -6.60 -22.27
CA ARG A 74 8.16 -7.31 -23.57
C ARG A 74 6.86 -7.15 -24.37
N LEU A 75 5.74 -6.90 -23.69
CA LEU A 75 4.43 -6.75 -24.33
C LEU A 75 4.18 -5.32 -24.81
N ILE A 76 4.56 -4.30 -24.02
CA ILE A 76 4.30 -2.88 -24.32
C ILE A 76 4.65 -2.50 -25.77
N PRO A 77 5.82 -2.85 -26.35
CA PRO A 77 6.16 -2.49 -27.72
C PRO A 77 5.29 -3.15 -28.80
N LYS A 78 4.48 -4.16 -28.46
CA LYS A 78 3.59 -4.88 -29.36
C LYS A 78 2.16 -4.32 -29.35
N LEU A 79 1.88 -3.33 -28.49
CA LEU A 79 0.58 -2.69 -28.40
C LEU A 79 0.55 -1.42 -29.27
N SER A 80 -0.55 -1.21 -30.01
CA SER A 80 -0.77 -0.02 -30.82
C SER A 80 -1.80 0.92 -30.20
N PRO A 81 -1.62 2.25 -30.28
CA PRO A 81 -2.65 3.19 -29.83
C PRO A 81 -3.90 3.08 -30.70
N GLU A 82 -5.07 3.28 -30.09
CA GLU A 82 -6.33 3.46 -30.81
C GLU A 82 -6.38 4.83 -31.48
N SER A 83 -6.88 4.88 -32.71
CA SER A 83 -7.02 6.10 -33.50
C SER A 83 -8.40 6.12 -34.17
N GLU A 84 -8.83 7.28 -34.67
CA GLU A 84 -10.14 7.42 -35.34
C GLU A 84 -10.32 6.50 -36.56
N GLU A 85 -9.22 6.02 -37.14
CA GLU A 85 -9.21 5.19 -38.35
C GLU A 85 -8.96 3.70 -38.08
N GLN A 86 -8.47 3.34 -36.89
CA GLN A 86 -8.06 1.97 -36.55
C GLN A 86 -8.32 1.65 -35.07
N GLU A 87 -8.98 0.52 -34.83
CA GLU A 87 -9.06 -0.10 -33.50
C GLU A 87 -7.65 -0.40 -32.99
N GLY A 88 -7.36 0.04 -31.77
CA GLY A 88 -6.06 -0.13 -31.13
C GLY A 88 -6.14 -0.99 -29.87
N ASP A 89 -4.99 -1.12 -29.24
CA ASP A 89 -4.78 -1.86 -28.00
C ASP A 89 -4.97 -0.96 -26.76
N PHE A 90 -4.81 0.35 -26.88
CA PHE A 90 -5.00 1.27 -25.74
C PHE A 90 -5.42 2.67 -26.18
N THR A 91 -6.14 3.36 -25.30
CA THR A 91 -6.50 4.77 -25.43
C THR A 91 -5.71 5.60 -24.42
N VAL A 92 -5.43 6.86 -24.77
CA VAL A 92 -4.69 7.80 -23.91
C VAL A 92 -5.58 8.99 -23.60
N ASP A 93 -5.87 9.20 -22.32
CA ASP A 93 -6.48 10.45 -21.85
C ASP A 93 -5.38 11.35 -21.29
N GLU A 94 -4.89 12.28 -22.11
CA GLU A 94 -3.86 13.24 -21.70
C GLU A 94 -4.33 14.23 -20.63
N LYS A 95 -5.64 14.48 -20.52
CA LYS A 95 -6.19 15.37 -19.49
C LYS A 95 -6.15 14.71 -18.12
N GLN A 96 -6.45 13.41 -18.06
CA GLN A 96 -6.40 12.62 -16.83
C GLN A 96 -5.03 11.96 -16.60
N ARG A 97 -4.12 12.02 -17.58
CA ARG A 97 -2.82 11.32 -17.59
C ARG A 97 -2.99 9.82 -17.30
N SER A 98 -4.03 9.22 -17.88
CA SER A 98 -4.36 7.81 -17.75
C SER A 98 -4.30 7.10 -19.11
N ILE A 99 -4.07 5.79 -19.07
CA ILE A 99 -4.09 4.90 -20.23
C ILE A 99 -5.08 3.79 -19.91
N GLU A 100 -6.00 3.52 -20.83
CA GLU A 100 -6.96 2.42 -20.70
C GLU A 100 -6.68 1.37 -21.78
N LEU A 101 -6.65 0.10 -21.39
CA LEU A 101 -6.44 -1.01 -22.31
C LEU A 101 -7.77 -1.44 -22.92
N THR A 102 -7.79 -1.65 -24.23
CA THR A 102 -8.96 -2.18 -24.94
C THR A 102 -9.08 -3.69 -24.75
N GLU A 103 -10.21 -4.28 -25.16
CA GLU A 103 -10.39 -5.74 -25.14
C GLU A 103 -9.35 -6.47 -26.01
N ALA A 104 -8.90 -5.84 -27.10
CA ALA A 104 -7.87 -6.36 -27.99
C ALA A 104 -6.51 -6.52 -27.27
N ALA A 105 -6.11 -5.51 -26.48
CA ALA A 105 -4.92 -5.62 -25.64
C ALA A 105 -5.06 -6.72 -24.58
N MET A 106 -6.21 -6.83 -23.92
CA MET A 106 -6.45 -7.88 -22.93
C MET A 106 -6.36 -9.28 -23.54
N LYS A 107 -6.79 -9.45 -24.79
CA LYS A 107 -6.64 -10.72 -25.52
C LYS A 107 -5.18 -11.03 -25.82
N LYS A 108 -4.39 -10.03 -26.23
CA LYS A 108 -2.93 -10.19 -26.43
C LYS A 108 -2.19 -10.51 -25.13
N TRP A 109 -2.58 -9.88 -24.02
CA TRP A 109 -2.05 -10.17 -22.68
C TRP A 109 -2.27 -11.63 -22.29
N LYS A 110 -3.51 -12.14 -22.44
CA LYS A 110 -3.87 -13.52 -22.07
C LYS A 110 -3.25 -14.59 -22.98
N ALA A 111 -2.72 -14.20 -24.13
CA ALA A 111 -2.08 -15.11 -25.09
C ALA A 111 -0.56 -15.24 -24.92
N CYS A 112 0.05 -14.42 -24.06
CA CYS A 112 1.46 -14.51 -23.65
C CYS A 112 1.59 -15.32 -22.35
#